data_AF-A0AA97N2W5-F1
#
_entry.id   AF-A0AA97N2W5-F1
#
_cell.length_a   1.000
_cell.length_b   1.000
_cell.length_c   1.000
_cell.angle_alpha   90.00
_cell.angle_beta   90.00
_cell.angle_gamma   90.00
#
_symmetry.space_group_name_H-M   'P 1'
#
loop_
_entity.id
_entity.type
_entity.pdbx_description
1 polymer ?
#
loop_
_entity_poly.entity_id
_entity_poly.type
_entity_poly.pdbx_seq_one_letter_code
_entity_poly.pdbx_strand_id
1 'polypeptide(L)'
;MGTVPSALKHCLSYQHLLKEQLWIGEPPAAAHPAQEPQASGLPEYIKIVEVGPRDGLQNEKVLVPTDIKIELINQLSKTGLPAIEVTSFVSSKWVPQMADHKEVMRGIERHPGVQYPVLTPNLQGFHSAIAAGATEVSVFGAASESFSKMNINCSIEESIEKFEEVAKSARNMNIPVRGYVSCALGCPYEGNIVPDKVAEVSKRLYGMGCYEISLGDTIGVGTPGSMKKMLEAVMKEIPLSALAVHCHDTYGQALANILTAIQMGVAVVDSSVAGLGGCPYAKGATGNVATEDVIYMLNGLGINTGVNLDGVMEAGNFICTALNKKTNSKVAQASFNTGTIN
;
A
#
# COMPACT_ATOMS: atom_id res chain seq x y z
N MET A 1 -14.17 65.29 -35.71
CA MET A 1 -13.35 64.16 -36.20
C MET A 1 -12.95 63.32 -35.01
N GLY A 2 -13.29 62.02 -35.06
CA GLY A 2 -12.75 60.92 -34.26
C GLY A 2 -13.11 60.86 -32.77
N THR A 3 -13.87 59.84 -32.35
CA THR A 3 -13.34 58.72 -31.52
C THR A 3 -14.41 57.70 -31.09
N VAL A 4 -14.14 56.43 -31.48
CA VAL A 4 -14.44 55.13 -30.84
C VAL A 4 -15.91 54.71 -30.53
N PRO A 5 -16.44 53.66 -31.20
CA PRO A 5 -17.70 52.98 -30.83
C PRO A 5 -17.59 51.93 -29.70
N SER A 6 -18.53 52.04 -28.75
CA SER A 6 -19.15 51.10 -27.77
C SER A 6 -18.51 49.80 -27.23
N ALA A 7 -17.28 49.39 -27.56
CA ALA A 7 -16.69 48.15 -27.04
C ALA A 7 -15.92 48.29 -25.70
N LEU A 8 -16.24 49.30 -24.89
CA LEU A 8 -15.50 49.63 -23.65
C LEU A 8 -16.44 49.90 -22.46
N LYS A 9 -17.47 49.06 -22.29
CA LYS A 9 -18.40 49.12 -21.15
C LYS A 9 -18.24 47.99 -20.11
N HIS A 10 -17.17 47.21 -20.14
CA HIS A 10 -16.97 46.09 -19.21
C HIS A 10 -15.59 46.04 -18.53
N CYS A 11 -14.96 47.17 -18.25
CA CYS A 11 -13.75 47.22 -17.44
C CYS A 11 -13.83 48.31 -16.38
N LEU A 12 -14.72 48.16 -15.39
CA LEU A 12 -14.62 48.94 -14.16
C LEU A 12 -14.83 48.06 -12.92
N SER A 13 -13.69 47.83 -12.25
CA SER A 13 -13.48 47.49 -10.84
C SER A 13 -13.60 46.03 -10.40
N TYR A 14 -12.64 45.22 -10.85
CA TYR A 14 -12.16 44.03 -10.11
C TYR A 14 -11.83 44.33 -8.63
N GLN A 15 -11.46 45.58 -8.32
CA GLN A 15 -11.21 46.03 -6.95
C GLN A 15 -12.46 46.20 -6.06
N HIS A 16 -13.68 46.26 -6.63
CA HIS A 16 -14.90 46.31 -5.82
C HIS A 16 -15.34 44.90 -5.38
N LEU A 17 -15.12 43.89 -6.22
CA LEU A 17 -15.38 42.48 -5.90
C LEU A 17 -14.48 41.93 -4.78
N LEU A 18 -13.26 42.48 -4.61
CA LEU A 18 -12.33 42.04 -3.57
C LEU A 18 -12.67 42.58 -2.16
N LYS A 19 -13.54 43.60 -2.03
CA LYS A 19 -13.89 44.18 -0.73
C LYS A 19 -15.09 43.51 -0.04
N GLU A 20 -15.87 42.69 -0.75
CA GLU A 20 -17.05 42.00 -0.18
C GLU A 20 -16.79 40.53 0.21
N GLN A 21 -15.59 39.99 -0.02
CA GLN A 21 -15.20 38.66 0.48
C GLN A 21 -14.21 38.78 1.64
N LEU A 22 -14.75 39.11 2.82
CA LEU A 22 -14.10 38.84 4.11
C LEU A 22 -14.09 37.32 4.34
N TRP A 23 -13.16 36.62 3.68
CA TRP A 23 -12.85 35.21 3.96
C TRP A 23 -11.34 34.94 4.00
N ILE A 24 -10.54 35.97 4.27
CA ILE A 24 -9.13 35.79 4.65
C ILE A 24 -9.09 35.76 6.18
N GLY A 25 -9.65 34.69 6.74
CA GLY A 25 -9.18 34.19 8.04
C GLY A 25 -7.88 33.44 7.80
N GLU A 26 -6.98 33.42 8.78
CA GLU A 26 -5.85 32.50 8.77
C GLU A 26 -6.34 31.09 8.40
N PRO A 27 -5.61 30.33 7.56
CA PRO A 27 -5.99 28.95 7.31
C PRO A 27 -6.05 28.24 8.67
N PRO A 28 -7.16 27.58 9.02
CA PRO A 28 -7.17 26.78 10.24
C PRO A 28 -6.01 25.78 10.15
N ALA A 29 -5.27 25.62 11.25
CA ALA A 29 -4.31 24.53 11.40
C ALA A 29 -4.98 23.25 10.89
N ALA A 30 -4.29 22.48 10.04
CA ALA A 30 -4.81 21.34 9.27
C ALA A 30 -5.95 20.63 10.03
N ALA A 31 -7.18 20.97 9.70
CA ALA A 31 -8.33 20.42 10.40
C ALA A 31 -8.49 18.98 9.88
N HIS A 32 -8.12 17.99 10.68
CA HIS A 32 -8.52 16.62 10.41
C HIS A 32 -10.05 16.60 10.29
N PRO A 33 -10.63 15.89 9.29
CA PRO A 33 -12.07 15.76 9.21
C PRO A 33 -12.59 15.24 10.55
N ALA A 34 -13.58 15.91 11.12
CA ALA A 34 -14.26 15.42 12.31
C ALA A 34 -14.76 13.99 12.02
N GLN A 35 -14.56 13.06 12.95
CA GLN A 35 -15.06 11.70 12.81
C GLN A 35 -16.58 11.76 12.61
N GLU A 36 -17.05 11.44 11.40
CA GLU A 36 -18.47 11.30 11.13
C GLU A 36 -19.01 10.05 11.83
N PRO A 37 -20.29 10.03 12.24
CA PRO A 37 -20.91 8.82 12.78
C PRO A 37 -20.76 7.65 11.79
N GLN A 38 -20.36 6.48 12.30
CA GLN A 38 -20.00 5.31 11.50
C GLN A 38 -21.08 4.99 10.44
N ALA A 39 -20.65 4.87 9.18
CA ALA A 39 -21.53 4.45 8.10
C ALA A 39 -22.02 3.00 8.36
N SER A 40 -23.34 2.80 8.39
CA SER A 40 -23.96 1.50 8.66
C SER A 40 -23.53 0.46 7.62
N GLY A 41 -23.09 -0.73 8.08
CA GLY A 41 -22.76 -1.87 7.22
C GLY A 41 -21.29 -1.95 6.77
N LEU A 42 -20.42 -1.04 7.22
CA LEU A 42 -18.98 -1.13 7.04
C LEU A 42 -18.29 -1.76 8.27
N PRO A 43 -17.10 -2.38 8.11
CA PRO A 43 -16.28 -2.84 9.24
C PRO A 43 -16.03 -1.71 10.26
N GLU A 44 -16.10 -2.05 11.55
CA GLU A 44 -15.78 -1.10 12.64
C GLU A 44 -14.29 -0.76 12.72
N TYR A 45 -13.45 -1.71 12.28
CA TYR A 45 -12.00 -1.61 12.32
C TYR A 45 -11.38 -2.08 11.01
N ILE A 46 -10.39 -1.35 10.51
CA ILE A 46 -9.54 -1.76 9.38
C ILE A 46 -8.11 -1.94 9.86
N LYS A 47 -7.55 -3.14 9.65
CA LYS A 47 -6.12 -3.41 9.82
C LYS A 47 -5.37 -2.84 8.61
N ILE A 48 -4.51 -1.84 8.84
CA ILE A 48 -3.59 -1.36 7.82
C ILE A 48 -2.30 -2.17 7.90
N VAL A 49 -1.87 -2.75 6.78
CA VAL A 49 -0.54 -3.35 6.64
C VAL A 49 0.34 -2.38 5.87
N GLU A 50 1.32 -1.81 6.55
CA GLU A 50 2.25 -0.84 5.98
C GLU A 50 3.37 -1.57 5.23
N VAL A 51 3.41 -1.43 3.91
CA VAL A 51 4.37 -2.14 3.04
C VAL A 51 5.49 -1.25 2.50
N GLY A 52 5.54 0.03 2.88
CA GLY A 52 6.50 1.01 2.42
C GLY A 52 7.96 0.58 2.59
N PRO A 53 8.40 0.06 3.75
CA PRO A 53 9.79 -0.37 3.94
C PRO A 53 10.24 -1.52 3.04
N ARG A 54 9.31 -2.39 2.60
CA ARG A 54 9.57 -3.47 1.65
C ARG A 54 9.16 -3.08 0.24
N ASP A 55 7.87 -3.15 -0.07
CA ASP A 55 7.34 -2.98 -1.42
C ASP A 55 7.56 -1.56 -1.96
N GLY A 56 7.40 -0.56 -1.09
CA GLY A 56 7.68 0.84 -1.43
C GLY A 56 9.15 1.05 -1.80
N LEU A 57 10.10 0.62 -0.96
CA LEU A 57 11.53 0.81 -1.20
C LEU A 57 12.11 -0.11 -2.29
N GLN A 58 11.49 -1.26 -2.56
CA GLN A 58 12.01 -2.26 -3.49
C GLN A 58 12.23 -1.72 -4.91
N ASN A 59 11.36 -0.82 -5.36
CA ASN A 59 11.40 -0.25 -6.72
C ASN A 59 11.98 1.18 -6.77
N GLU A 60 12.52 1.68 -5.65
CA GLU A 60 13.16 2.99 -5.62
C GLU A 60 14.48 3.00 -6.39
N LYS A 61 14.73 4.12 -7.07
CA LYS A 61 15.96 4.31 -7.86
C LYS A 61 17.18 4.54 -6.97
N VAL A 62 16.97 5.21 -5.84
CA VAL A 62 18.03 5.52 -4.88
C VAL A 62 18.14 4.36 -3.90
N LEU A 63 19.34 3.82 -3.73
CA LEU A 63 19.60 2.84 -2.69
C LEU A 63 19.58 3.55 -1.33
N VAL A 64 18.55 3.27 -0.53
CA VAL A 64 18.43 3.82 0.82
C VAL A 64 19.43 3.11 1.75
N PRO A 65 20.23 3.85 2.54
CA PRO A 65 21.10 3.26 3.56
C PRO A 65 20.33 2.45 4.61
N THR A 66 20.99 1.42 5.18
CA THR A 66 20.39 0.48 6.12
C THR A 66 19.85 1.16 7.39
N ASP A 67 20.59 2.12 7.95
CA ASP A 67 20.20 2.90 9.12
C ASP A 67 18.94 3.73 8.87
N ILE A 68 18.81 4.30 7.66
CA ILE A 68 17.60 5.02 7.25
C ILE A 68 16.38 4.09 7.14
N LYS A 69 16.56 2.86 6.62
CA LYS A 69 15.47 1.87 6.58
C LYS A 69 15.02 1.49 7.99
N ILE A 70 15.98 1.22 8.88
CA ILE A 70 15.71 0.89 10.29
C ILE A 70 14.95 2.04 10.96
N GLU A 71 15.43 3.28 10.79
CA GLU A 71 14.80 4.46 11.38
C GLU A 71 13.37 4.66 10.87
N LEU A 72 13.12 4.49 9.56
CA LEU A 72 11.77 4.52 9.00
C LEU A 72 10.84 3.51 9.70
N ILE A 73 11.27 2.26 9.82
CA ILE A 73 10.46 1.20 10.45
C ILE A 73 10.23 1.52 11.94
N ASN A 74 11.23 2.03 12.64
CA ASN A 74 11.12 2.41 14.04
C ASN A 74 10.14 3.58 14.25
N GLN A 75 10.12 4.57 13.35
CA GLN A 75 9.14 5.66 13.37
C GLN A 75 7.74 5.12 13.10
N LEU A 76 7.56 4.32 12.05
CA LEU A 76 6.26 3.70 11.72
C LEU A 76 5.72 2.83 12.85
N SER A 77 6.59 2.11 13.57
CA SER A 77 6.22 1.27 14.71
C SER A 77 5.58 2.04 15.88
N LYS A 78 5.83 3.35 15.97
CA LYS A 78 5.31 4.23 17.03
C LYS A 78 3.97 4.89 16.64
N THR A 79 3.48 4.63 15.43
CA THR A 79 2.25 5.26 14.91
C THR A 79 0.98 4.50 15.24
N GLY A 80 1.06 3.30 15.81
CA GLY A 80 -0.10 2.42 16.05
C GLY A 80 -0.43 1.49 14.88
N LEU A 81 0.39 1.48 13.82
CA LEU A 81 0.31 0.48 12.76
C LEU A 81 0.43 -0.94 13.33
N PRO A 82 -0.54 -1.84 13.06
CA PRO A 82 -0.53 -3.19 13.63
C PRO A 82 0.44 -4.14 12.91
N ALA A 83 0.80 -3.84 11.66
CA ALA A 83 1.73 -4.64 10.87
C ALA A 83 2.55 -3.77 9.91
N ILE A 84 3.86 -4.02 9.84
CA ILE A 84 4.81 -3.32 8.97
C ILE A 84 5.64 -4.37 8.23
N GLU A 85 5.52 -4.45 6.91
CA GLU A 85 6.33 -5.34 6.09
C GLU A 85 7.75 -4.78 5.96
N VAL A 86 8.69 -5.41 6.67
CA VAL A 86 10.00 -4.85 6.98
C VAL A 86 10.95 -4.92 5.79
N THR A 87 11.04 -6.09 5.15
CA THR A 87 12.03 -6.36 4.11
C THR A 87 11.73 -7.66 3.36
N SER A 88 12.60 -8.02 2.43
CA SER A 88 12.49 -9.21 1.58
C SER A 88 13.78 -10.01 1.58
N PHE A 89 13.69 -11.29 1.97
CA PHE A 89 14.79 -12.26 1.95
C PHE A 89 14.94 -12.89 0.56
N VAL A 90 15.12 -12.02 -0.43
CA VAL A 90 15.37 -12.33 -1.84
C VAL A 90 16.86 -12.26 -2.16
N SER A 91 17.26 -12.77 -3.32
CA SER A 91 18.64 -12.60 -3.79
C SER A 91 18.95 -11.13 -4.08
N SER A 92 19.99 -10.60 -3.43
CA SER A 92 20.51 -9.25 -3.63
C SER A 92 20.96 -8.98 -5.08
N LYS A 93 21.25 -10.04 -5.85
CA LYS A 93 21.53 -9.92 -7.29
C LYS A 93 20.32 -9.41 -8.08
N TRP A 94 19.11 -9.85 -7.71
CA TRP A 94 17.88 -9.50 -8.41
C TRP A 94 17.23 -8.26 -7.83
N VAL A 95 17.35 -8.06 -6.52
CA VAL A 95 16.74 -6.95 -5.80
C VAL A 95 17.77 -6.29 -4.88
N PRO A 96 18.67 -5.45 -5.41
CA PRO A 96 19.75 -4.84 -4.63
C PRO A 96 19.22 -3.92 -3.52
N GLN A 97 18.03 -3.34 -3.70
CA GLN A 97 17.37 -2.50 -2.70
C GLN A 97 17.12 -3.24 -1.38
N MET A 98 17.00 -4.57 -1.40
CA MET A 98 16.73 -5.40 -0.24
C MET A 98 17.97 -6.17 0.25
N ALA A 99 19.18 -5.86 -0.26
CA ALA A 99 20.38 -6.65 0.02
C ALA A 99 20.79 -6.71 1.50
N ASP A 100 20.39 -5.70 2.28
CA ASP A 100 20.64 -5.54 3.72
C ASP A 100 19.50 -6.10 4.60
N HIS A 101 18.66 -7.00 4.05
CA HIS A 101 17.49 -7.56 4.71
C HIS A 101 17.79 -8.18 6.09
N LYS A 102 18.99 -8.76 6.31
CA LYS A 102 19.37 -9.34 7.60
C LYS A 102 19.66 -8.26 8.64
N GLU A 103 20.39 -7.24 8.23
CA GLU A 103 20.82 -6.11 9.05
C GLU A 103 19.61 -5.28 9.46
N VAL A 104 18.69 -5.00 8.53
CA VAL A 104 17.43 -4.31 8.83
C VAL A 104 16.60 -5.10 9.83
N MET A 105 16.34 -6.39 9.57
CA MET A 105 15.49 -7.21 10.45
C MET A 105 16.03 -7.34 11.89
N ARG A 106 17.36 -7.31 12.05
CA ARG A 106 18.03 -7.34 13.36
C ARG A 106 18.12 -5.98 14.03
N GLY A 107 18.16 -4.91 13.25
CA GLY A 107 18.40 -3.54 13.73
C GLY A 107 17.15 -2.79 14.18
N ILE A 108 15.95 -3.23 13.79
CA ILE A 108 14.70 -2.59 14.18
C ILE A 108 14.37 -2.79 15.66
N GLU A 109 13.76 -1.77 16.26
CA GLU A 109 13.15 -1.83 17.58
C GLU A 109 11.75 -2.44 17.45
N ARG A 110 11.52 -3.57 18.13
CA ARG A 110 10.22 -4.24 18.10
C ARG A 110 9.28 -3.62 19.11
N HIS A 111 8.20 -3.03 18.63
CA HIS A 111 7.20 -2.43 19.47
C HIS A 111 6.12 -3.46 19.86
N PRO A 112 5.70 -3.53 21.13
CA PRO A 112 4.63 -4.43 21.55
C PRO A 112 3.35 -4.20 20.75
N GLY A 113 2.72 -5.28 20.27
CA GLY A 113 1.50 -5.23 19.48
C GLY A 113 1.70 -5.01 17.97
N VAL A 114 2.93 -4.83 17.49
CA VAL A 114 3.25 -4.65 16.06
C VAL A 114 3.84 -5.93 15.48
N GLN A 115 3.30 -6.36 14.34
CA GLN A 115 3.84 -7.45 13.53
C GLN A 115 4.85 -6.94 12.50
N TYR A 116 5.87 -7.74 12.24
CA TYR A 116 6.97 -7.39 11.34
C TYR A 116 7.16 -8.47 10.26
N PRO A 117 6.18 -8.67 9.37
CA PRO A 117 6.29 -9.66 8.30
C PRO A 117 7.45 -9.35 7.35
N VAL A 118 8.02 -10.41 6.76
CA VAL A 118 9.06 -10.31 5.72
C VAL A 118 8.78 -11.27 4.57
N LEU A 119 9.11 -10.84 3.36
CA LEU A 119 8.90 -11.66 2.16
C LEU A 119 9.96 -12.77 2.06
N THR A 120 9.51 -14.02 1.87
CA THR A 120 10.37 -15.20 1.74
C THR A 120 9.96 -16.02 0.51
N PRO A 121 10.56 -15.78 -0.67
CA PRO A 121 10.15 -16.43 -1.93
C PRO A 121 10.47 -17.93 -2.01
N ASN A 122 11.32 -18.44 -1.13
CA ASN A 122 11.81 -19.81 -1.15
C ASN A 122 12.31 -20.22 0.25
N LEU A 123 12.61 -21.51 0.40
CA LEU A 123 13.01 -22.11 1.68
C LEU A 123 14.34 -21.54 2.23
N GLN A 124 15.29 -21.18 1.36
CA GLN A 124 16.55 -20.56 1.79
C GLN A 124 16.33 -19.16 2.36
N GLY A 125 15.48 -18.36 1.71
CA GLY A 125 15.05 -17.05 2.18
C GLY A 125 14.31 -17.16 3.51
N PHE A 126 13.41 -18.14 3.63
CA PHE A 126 12.69 -18.46 4.87
C PHE A 126 13.64 -18.75 6.04
N HIS A 127 14.57 -19.70 5.90
CA HIS A 127 15.53 -19.99 6.97
C HIS A 127 16.40 -18.79 7.34
N SER A 128 16.78 -17.98 6.34
CA SER A 128 17.54 -16.75 6.58
C SER A 128 16.72 -15.71 7.34
N ALA A 129 15.42 -15.60 7.06
CA ALA A 129 14.50 -14.72 7.76
C ALA A 129 14.35 -15.13 9.23
N ILE A 130 14.17 -16.43 9.50
CA ILE A 130 14.03 -16.92 10.87
C ILE A 130 15.32 -16.73 11.65
N ALA A 131 16.48 -16.98 11.03
CA ALA A 131 17.79 -16.72 11.63
C ALA A 131 18.08 -15.22 11.86
N ALA A 132 17.32 -14.32 11.22
CA ALA A 132 17.34 -12.88 11.48
C ALA A 132 16.26 -12.44 12.49
N GLY A 133 15.44 -13.37 12.99
CA GLY A 133 14.42 -13.13 14.01
C GLY A 133 13.02 -12.87 13.46
N ALA A 134 12.74 -13.09 12.17
CA ALA A 134 11.39 -12.96 11.64
C ALA A 134 10.41 -13.89 12.39
N THR A 135 9.26 -13.34 12.77
CA THR A 135 8.19 -14.06 13.49
C THR A 135 6.95 -14.25 12.62
N GLU A 136 6.95 -13.68 11.42
CA GLU A 136 5.91 -13.81 10.41
C GLU A 136 6.58 -13.65 9.04
N VAL A 137 6.11 -14.40 8.05
CA VAL A 137 6.66 -14.36 6.69
C VAL A 137 5.55 -14.24 5.66
N SER A 138 5.90 -13.79 4.46
CA SER A 138 4.99 -13.76 3.32
C SER A 138 5.53 -14.52 2.11
N VAL A 139 4.63 -15.11 1.34
CA VAL A 139 4.89 -15.70 0.01
C VAL A 139 4.06 -14.97 -1.04
N PHE A 140 4.49 -14.98 -2.30
CA PHE A 140 3.80 -14.24 -3.36
C PHE A 140 3.58 -15.10 -4.60
N GLY A 141 2.32 -15.36 -4.92
CA GLY A 141 1.89 -15.93 -6.19
C GLY A 141 1.38 -14.85 -7.16
N ALA A 142 0.94 -15.29 -8.33
CA ALA A 142 0.29 -14.44 -9.32
C ALA A 142 -0.89 -15.17 -9.96
N ALA A 143 -1.90 -14.42 -10.38
CA ALA A 143 -3.03 -14.94 -11.15
C ALA A 143 -2.76 -14.99 -12.68
N SER A 144 -1.51 -14.72 -13.09
CA SER A 144 -1.07 -14.69 -14.49
C SER A 144 0.19 -15.54 -14.69
N GLU A 145 0.13 -16.45 -15.66
CA GLU A 145 1.27 -17.33 -16.01
C GLU A 145 2.43 -16.52 -16.58
N SER A 146 2.14 -15.57 -17.47
CA SER A 146 3.14 -14.69 -18.05
C SER A 146 3.82 -13.84 -16.98
N PHE A 147 3.05 -13.30 -16.02
CA PHE A 147 3.62 -12.55 -14.92
C PHE A 147 4.52 -13.41 -14.03
N SER A 148 4.07 -14.62 -13.67
CA SER A 148 4.87 -15.58 -12.89
C SER A 148 6.20 -15.90 -13.60
N LYS A 149 6.15 -16.24 -14.88
CA LYS A 149 7.35 -16.54 -15.68
C LYS A 149 8.29 -15.35 -15.77
N MET A 150 7.77 -14.14 -15.97
CA MET A 150 8.62 -12.95 -16.09
C MET A 150 9.26 -12.52 -14.77
N ASN A 151 8.58 -12.77 -13.63
CA ASN A 151 9.04 -12.29 -12.33
C ASN A 151 9.86 -13.30 -11.54
N ILE A 152 9.50 -14.57 -11.63
CA ILE A 152 10.14 -15.65 -10.84
C ILE A 152 10.60 -16.83 -11.70
N ASN A 153 10.54 -16.70 -13.04
CA ASN A 153 11.04 -17.68 -14.01
C ASN A 153 10.48 -19.10 -13.79
N CYS A 154 9.22 -19.20 -13.38
CA CYS A 154 8.47 -20.45 -13.26
C CYS A 154 6.96 -20.21 -13.43
N SER A 155 6.23 -21.28 -13.72
CA SER A 155 4.77 -21.30 -13.78
C SER A 155 4.12 -21.06 -12.42
N ILE A 156 2.81 -20.79 -12.41
CA ILE A 156 2.04 -20.67 -11.17
C ILE A 156 2.14 -21.97 -10.36
N GLU A 157 2.02 -23.13 -11.03
CA GLU A 157 2.10 -24.44 -10.40
C GLU A 157 3.43 -24.65 -9.66
N GLU A 158 4.55 -24.46 -10.36
CA GLU A 158 5.89 -24.59 -9.78
C GLU A 158 6.15 -23.57 -8.66
N SER A 159 5.52 -22.39 -8.72
CA SER A 159 5.61 -21.40 -7.65
C SER A 159 4.87 -21.87 -6.39
N ILE A 160 3.69 -22.45 -6.54
CA ILE A 160 2.90 -22.99 -5.43
C ILE A 160 3.65 -24.14 -4.77
N GLU A 161 4.26 -25.07 -5.53
CA GLU A 161 5.05 -26.17 -4.97
C GLU A 161 6.19 -25.65 -4.06
N LYS A 162 6.89 -24.58 -4.48
CA LYS A 162 7.93 -23.93 -3.66
C LYS A 162 7.34 -23.29 -2.39
N PHE A 163 6.14 -22.70 -2.49
CA PHE A 163 5.48 -22.09 -1.33
C PHE A 163 4.97 -23.14 -0.35
N GLU A 164 4.57 -24.33 -0.81
CA GLU A 164 4.19 -25.44 0.08
C GLU A 164 5.36 -25.88 0.98
N GLU A 165 6.59 -25.90 0.46
CA GLU A 165 7.78 -26.18 1.27
C GLU A 165 8.00 -25.12 2.36
N VAL A 166 7.82 -23.84 2.02
CA VAL A 166 7.91 -22.73 2.97
C VAL A 166 6.79 -22.82 4.01
N ALA A 167 5.53 -22.99 3.58
CA ALA A 167 4.37 -23.07 4.45
C ALA A 167 4.45 -24.27 5.41
N LYS A 168 4.92 -25.43 4.92
CA LYS A 168 5.18 -26.61 5.76
C LYS A 168 6.25 -26.34 6.82
N SER A 169 7.35 -25.69 6.42
CA SER A 169 8.44 -25.36 7.35
C SER A 169 8.01 -24.34 8.39
N ALA A 170 7.29 -23.29 7.97
CA ALA A 170 6.71 -22.28 8.84
C ALA A 170 5.73 -22.89 9.85
N ARG A 171 4.84 -23.78 9.40
CA ARG A 171 3.90 -24.51 10.26
C ARG A 171 4.60 -25.34 11.33
N ASN A 172 5.67 -26.05 10.98
CA ASN A 172 6.46 -26.82 11.94
C ASN A 172 7.12 -25.94 13.02
N MET A 173 7.26 -24.65 12.77
CA MET A 173 7.85 -23.66 13.67
C MET A 173 6.81 -22.71 14.29
N ASN A 174 5.51 -22.92 14.03
CA ASN A 174 4.41 -22.02 14.41
C ASN A 174 4.58 -20.57 13.91
N ILE A 175 5.15 -20.41 12.71
CA ILE A 175 5.35 -19.12 12.08
C ILE A 175 4.18 -18.86 11.12
N PRO A 176 3.38 -17.80 11.31
CA PRO A 176 2.33 -17.44 10.38
C PRO A 176 2.88 -17.07 9.01
N VAL A 177 2.14 -17.47 7.97
CA VAL A 177 2.45 -17.16 6.57
C VAL A 177 1.31 -16.34 5.97
N ARG A 178 1.64 -15.19 5.41
CA ARG A 178 0.73 -14.37 4.60
C ARG A 178 0.93 -14.68 3.12
N GLY A 179 -0.15 -14.79 2.36
CA GLY A 179 -0.10 -15.02 0.92
C GLY A 179 -0.40 -13.74 0.14
N TYR A 180 0.32 -13.47 -0.93
CA TYR A 180 -0.01 -12.42 -1.89
C TYR A 180 -0.40 -13.03 -3.24
N VAL A 181 -1.42 -12.45 -3.90
CA VAL A 181 -1.79 -12.79 -5.28
C VAL A 181 -1.67 -11.55 -6.16
N SER A 182 -0.61 -11.49 -6.95
CA SER A 182 -0.41 -10.43 -7.93
C SER A 182 -1.34 -10.56 -9.14
N CYS A 183 -1.54 -9.45 -9.85
CA CYS A 183 -2.37 -9.36 -11.05
C CYS A 183 -3.86 -9.72 -10.84
N ALA A 184 -4.40 -9.49 -9.65
CA ALA A 184 -5.78 -9.84 -9.32
C ALA A 184 -6.81 -9.08 -10.18
N LEU A 185 -6.50 -7.85 -10.61
CA LEU A 185 -7.40 -7.01 -11.42
C LEU A 185 -6.90 -6.75 -12.85
N GLY A 186 -5.81 -7.38 -13.24
CA GLY A 186 -5.20 -7.21 -14.55
C GLY A 186 -3.71 -7.54 -14.55
N CYS A 187 -3.20 -7.90 -15.72
CA CYS A 187 -1.81 -8.26 -15.94
C CYS A 187 -1.20 -7.38 -17.04
N PRO A 188 0.04 -6.89 -16.89
CA PRO A 188 0.70 -6.07 -17.92
C PRO A 188 1.00 -6.84 -19.21
N TYR A 189 0.99 -8.17 -19.17
CA TYR A 189 1.27 -9.06 -20.31
C TYR A 189 0.02 -9.67 -20.93
N GLU A 190 -0.85 -10.28 -20.11
CA GLU A 190 -2.07 -10.99 -20.56
C GLU A 190 -3.31 -10.08 -20.62
N GLY A 191 -3.22 -8.85 -20.10
CA GLY A 191 -4.34 -7.92 -20.03
C GLY A 191 -5.35 -8.35 -18.97
N ASN A 192 -6.54 -8.75 -19.40
CA ASN A 192 -7.64 -9.10 -18.49
C ASN A 192 -7.37 -10.45 -17.80
N ILE A 193 -7.51 -10.47 -16.47
CA ILE A 193 -7.44 -11.68 -15.65
C ILE A 193 -8.86 -12.06 -15.22
N VAL A 194 -9.22 -13.33 -15.43
CA VAL A 194 -10.56 -13.83 -15.05
C VAL A 194 -10.61 -14.03 -13.53
N PRO A 195 -11.65 -13.53 -12.82
CA PRO A 195 -11.80 -13.67 -11.38
C PRO A 195 -11.58 -15.09 -10.82
N ASP A 196 -12.07 -16.12 -11.53
CA ASP A 196 -11.93 -17.51 -11.10
C ASP A 196 -10.46 -17.96 -11.00
N LYS A 197 -9.55 -17.38 -11.80
CA LYS A 197 -8.11 -17.65 -11.68
C LYS A 197 -7.52 -17.07 -10.40
N VAL A 198 -7.98 -15.89 -9.99
CA VAL A 198 -7.61 -15.28 -8.72
C VAL A 198 -8.13 -16.15 -7.56
N ALA A 199 -9.38 -16.61 -7.65
CA ALA A 199 -9.99 -17.49 -6.65
C ALA A 199 -9.24 -18.83 -6.54
N GLU A 200 -8.85 -19.44 -7.65
CA GLU A 200 -8.07 -20.68 -7.70
C GLU A 200 -6.74 -20.54 -6.97
N VAL A 201 -5.94 -19.51 -7.28
CA VAL A 201 -4.63 -19.28 -6.62
C VAL A 201 -4.82 -18.95 -5.14
N SER A 202 -5.81 -18.12 -4.80
CA SER A 202 -6.12 -17.74 -3.42
C SER A 202 -6.52 -18.95 -2.58
N LYS A 203 -7.34 -19.85 -3.13
CA LYS A 203 -7.74 -21.11 -2.49
C LYS A 203 -6.53 -22.00 -2.20
N ARG A 204 -5.58 -22.11 -3.13
CA ARG A 204 -4.36 -22.90 -2.94
C ARG A 204 -3.48 -22.33 -1.84
N LEU A 205 -3.22 -21.02 -1.87
CA LEU A 205 -2.45 -20.33 -0.83
C LEU A 205 -3.09 -20.47 0.56
N TYR A 206 -4.42 -20.33 0.65
CA TYR A 206 -5.14 -20.55 1.89
C TYR A 206 -5.08 -22.02 2.34
N GLY A 207 -5.30 -22.96 1.41
CA GLY A 207 -5.28 -24.40 1.68
C GLY A 207 -3.93 -24.95 2.15
N MET A 208 -2.81 -24.35 1.72
CA MET A 208 -1.48 -24.71 2.22
C MET A 208 -1.17 -24.10 3.60
N GLY A 209 -2.04 -23.25 4.13
CA GLY A 209 -1.95 -22.71 5.49
C GLY A 209 -1.57 -21.23 5.59
N CYS A 210 -1.68 -20.45 4.51
CA CYS A 210 -1.62 -19.00 4.65
C CYS A 210 -2.83 -18.51 5.43
N TYR A 211 -2.62 -17.68 6.45
CA TYR A 211 -3.71 -17.23 7.33
C TYR A 211 -4.54 -16.09 6.71
N GLU A 212 -3.91 -15.30 5.84
CA GLU A 212 -4.49 -14.14 5.16
C GLU A 212 -3.92 -14.03 3.74
N ILE A 213 -4.79 -13.72 2.77
CA ILE A 213 -4.47 -13.57 1.35
C ILE A 213 -4.70 -12.13 0.92
N SER A 214 -3.63 -11.44 0.53
CA SER A 214 -3.67 -10.08 -0.02
C SER A 214 -3.81 -10.11 -1.54
N LEU A 215 -4.92 -9.56 -2.03
CA LEU A 215 -5.32 -9.54 -3.44
C LEU A 215 -4.80 -8.27 -4.10
N GLY A 216 -3.78 -8.41 -4.94
CA GLY A 216 -3.01 -7.30 -5.49
C GLY A 216 -3.45 -6.81 -6.87
N ASP A 217 -3.91 -5.56 -6.96
CA ASP A 217 -3.96 -4.80 -8.21
C ASP A 217 -2.58 -4.19 -8.51
N THR A 218 -1.65 -5.06 -8.91
CA THR A 218 -0.21 -4.76 -9.03
C THR A 218 0.12 -3.64 -10.00
N ILE A 219 -0.76 -3.37 -10.97
CA ILE A 219 -0.54 -2.34 -11.99
C ILE A 219 -1.56 -1.19 -11.87
N GLY A 220 -2.46 -1.24 -10.89
CA GLY A 220 -3.43 -0.18 -10.58
C GLY A 220 -4.48 0.05 -11.67
N VAL A 221 -4.78 -0.96 -12.50
CA VAL A 221 -5.75 -0.85 -13.61
C VAL A 221 -7.16 -1.24 -13.21
N GLY A 222 -7.33 -1.81 -12.02
CA GLY A 222 -8.60 -2.21 -11.50
C GLY A 222 -9.55 -1.05 -11.33
N THR A 223 -10.84 -1.33 -11.43
CA THR A 223 -11.92 -0.37 -11.17
C THR A 223 -12.90 -0.98 -10.16
N PRO A 224 -13.78 -0.19 -9.54
CA PRO A 224 -14.76 -0.71 -8.59
C PRO A 224 -15.55 -1.93 -9.11
N GLY A 225 -15.91 -1.90 -10.41
CA GLY A 225 -16.62 -3.01 -11.04
C GLY A 225 -15.80 -4.30 -11.17
N SER A 226 -14.49 -4.20 -11.47
CA SER A 226 -13.62 -5.39 -11.53
C SER A 226 -13.23 -5.88 -10.14
N MET A 227 -12.98 -4.97 -9.20
CA MET A 227 -12.72 -5.30 -7.79
C MET A 227 -13.88 -6.12 -7.20
N LYS A 228 -15.11 -5.64 -7.38
CA LYS A 228 -16.31 -6.36 -6.90
C LYS A 228 -16.42 -7.78 -7.47
N LYS A 229 -16.29 -7.93 -8.79
CA LYS A 229 -16.38 -9.24 -9.45
C LYS A 229 -15.28 -10.20 -9.00
N MET A 230 -14.07 -9.68 -8.80
CA MET A 230 -12.93 -10.45 -8.29
C MET A 230 -13.21 -10.94 -6.87
N LEU A 231 -13.61 -10.05 -5.96
CA LEU A 231 -13.93 -10.42 -4.58
C LEU A 231 -15.11 -11.41 -4.50
N GLU A 232 -16.17 -11.22 -5.30
CA GLU A 232 -17.30 -12.16 -5.38
C GLU A 232 -16.87 -13.58 -5.78
N ALA A 233 -15.86 -13.73 -6.64
CA ALA A 233 -15.32 -15.04 -6.99
C ALA A 233 -14.48 -15.63 -5.87
N VAL A 234 -13.57 -14.84 -5.27
CA VAL A 234 -12.66 -15.31 -4.22
C VAL A 234 -13.43 -15.68 -2.94
N MET A 235 -14.44 -14.90 -2.56
CA MET A 235 -15.27 -15.14 -1.35
C MET A 235 -16.10 -16.43 -1.41
N LYS A 236 -16.22 -17.08 -2.57
CA LYS A 236 -16.82 -18.41 -2.69
C LYS A 236 -15.88 -19.52 -2.24
N GLU A 237 -14.57 -19.28 -2.27
CA GLU A 237 -13.54 -20.30 -2.05
C GLU A 237 -12.84 -20.15 -0.71
N ILE A 238 -12.69 -18.93 -0.18
CA ILE A 238 -12.01 -18.66 1.09
C ILE A 238 -12.77 -17.64 1.94
N PRO A 239 -12.70 -17.72 3.29
CA PRO A 239 -13.49 -16.86 4.17
C PRO A 239 -13.06 -15.40 4.07
N LEU A 240 -14.04 -14.49 4.14
CA LEU A 240 -13.83 -13.04 4.10
C LEU A 240 -12.81 -12.54 5.13
N SER A 241 -12.80 -13.13 6.33
CA SER A 241 -11.87 -12.79 7.40
C SER A 241 -10.40 -13.08 7.08
N ALA A 242 -10.12 -13.84 6.02
CA ALA A 242 -8.78 -14.14 5.54
C ALA A 242 -8.41 -13.31 4.29
N LEU A 243 -9.19 -12.28 3.94
CA LEU A 243 -8.95 -11.46 2.76
C LEU A 243 -8.37 -10.09 3.14
N ALA A 244 -7.38 -9.68 2.36
CA ALA A 244 -6.85 -8.33 2.30
C ALA A 244 -6.83 -7.83 0.86
N VAL A 245 -6.75 -6.52 0.67
CA VAL A 245 -6.56 -5.89 -0.65
C VAL A 245 -5.29 -5.05 -0.68
N HIS A 246 -4.58 -5.11 -1.81
CA HIS A 246 -3.38 -4.32 -2.09
C HIS A 246 -3.59 -3.60 -3.42
N CYS A 247 -3.82 -2.29 -3.35
CA CYS A 247 -4.16 -1.49 -4.53
C CYS A 247 -3.04 -0.51 -4.86
N HIS A 248 -2.53 -0.57 -6.09
CA HIS A 248 -1.68 0.48 -6.63
C HIS A 248 -2.53 1.64 -7.16
N ASP A 249 -2.05 2.87 -6.99
CA ASP A 249 -2.76 4.08 -7.41
C ASP A 249 -2.30 4.63 -8.77
N THR A 250 -1.77 3.74 -9.62
CA THR A 250 -1.17 4.12 -10.91
C THR A 250 -2.14 4.89 -11.82
N TYR A 251 -3.43 4.57 -11.76
CA TYR A 251 -4.49 5.23 -12.52
C TYR A 251 -5.50 5.98 -11.63
N GLY A 252 -5.13 6.30 -10.39
CA GLY A 252 -6.01 7.03 -9.45
C GLY A 252 -7.22 6.22 -8.99
N GLN A 253 -7.14 4.89 -9.00
CA GLN A 253 -8.26 3.99 -8.68
C GLN A 253 -8.16 3.37 -7.28
N ALA A 254 -7.04 3.53 -6.57
CA ALA A 254 -6.77 2.71 -5.40
C ALA A 254 -7.79 2.93 -4.27
N LEU A 255 -8.06 4.18 -3.89
CA LEU A 255 -9.04 4.47 -2.84
C LEU A 255 -10.46 4.04 -3.22
N ALA A 256 -10.86 4.19 -4.49
CA ALA A 256 -12.17 3.73 -4.96
C ALA A 256 -12.31 2.20 -4.90
N ASN A 257 -11.24 1.48 -5.26
CA ASN A 257 -11.18 0.03 -5.16
C ASN A 257 -11.17 -0.44 -3.71
N ILE A 258 -10.42 0.23 -2.83
CA ILE A 258 -10.39 -0.06 -1.39
C ILE A 258 -11.77 0.18 -0.77
N LEU A 259 -12.42 1.31 -1.06
CA LEU A 259 -13.78 1.59 -0.59
C LEU A 259 -14.75 0.48 -1.04
N THR A 260 -14.64 0.02 -2.29
CA THR A 260 -15.45 -1.09 -2.80
C THR A 260 -15.20 -2.37 -2.01
N ALA A 261 -13.94 -2.69 -1.70
CA ALA A 261 -13.58 -3.87 -0.91
C ALA A 261 -14.13 -3.79 0.52
N ILE A 262 -14.04 -2.62 1.17
CA ILE A 262 -14.58 -2.35 2.51
C ILE A 262 -16.10 -2.47 2.52
N GLN A 263 -16.79 -1.96 1.49
CA GLN A 263 -18.23 -2.14 1.31
C GLN A 263 -18.65 -3.61 1.13
N MET A 264 -17.72 -4.46 0.69
CA MET A 264 -17.89 -5.92 0.63
C MET A 264 -17.45 -6.63 1.92
N GLY A 265 -17.03 -5.87 2.94
CA GLY A 265 -16.66 -6.37 4.26
C GLY A 265 -15.19 -6.75 4.42
N VAL A 266 -14.32 -6.47 3.45
CA VAL A 266 -12.86 -6.65 3.63
C VAL A 266 -12.37 -5.69 4.71
N ALA A 267 -11.66 -6.23 5.70
CA ALA A 267 -11.22 -5.48 6.88
C ALA A 267 -9.69 -5.27 6.96
N VAL A 268 -8.96 -5.58 5.89
CA VAL A 268 -7.50 -5.47 5.83
C VAL A 268 -7.07 -4.82 4.52
N VAL A 269 -6.23 -3.79 4.62
CA VAL A 269 -5.77 -2.99 3.48
C VAL A 269 -4.26 -2.83 3.56
N ASP A 270 -3.58 -3.11 2.45
CA ASP A 270 -2.16 -2.84 2.30
C ASP A 270 -1.96 -1.44 1.71
N SER A 271 -1.04 -0.67 2.29
CA SER A 271 -0.71 0.67 1.85
C SER A 271 0.74 1.01 2.13
N SER A 272 1.26 2.05 1.48
CA SER A 272 2.66 2.44 1.57
C SER A 272 2.79 3.89 2.02
N VAL A 273 3.55 4.13 3.08
CA VAL A 273 3.83 5.48 3.60
C VAL A 273 4.28 6.40 2.47
N ALA A 274 3.79 7.64 2.45
CA ALA A 274 4.07 8.65 1.42
C ALA A 274 3.78 8.21 -0.02
N GLY A 275 3.03 7.12 -0.22
CA GLY A 275 2.86 6.46 -1.51
C GLY A 275 4.19 6.03 -2.13
N LEU A 276 5.11 5.51 -1.31
CA LEU A 276 6.38 4.94 -1.78
C LEU A 276 6.14 3.76 -2.72
N GLY A 277 7.07 3.57 -3.65
CA GLY A 277 7.00 2.53 -4.66
C GLY A 277 6.97 3.09 -6.08
N GLY A 278 6.59 2.22 -6.97
CA GLY A 278 6.49 2.47 -8.39
C GLY A 278 6.16 1.17 -9.10
N CYS A 279 5.59 1.27 -10.30
CA CYS A 279 5.35 0.11 -11.13
C CYS A 279 6.48 0.00 -12.16
N PRO A 280 7.35 -1.03 -12.11
CA PRO A 280 8.41 -1.19 -13.11
C PRO A 280 7.85 -1.36 -14.53
N TYR A 281 6.58 -1.76 -14.64
CA TYR A 281 5.87 -1.97 -15.90
C TYR A 281 5.19 -0.71 -16.47
N ALA A 282 5.06 0.36 -15.67
CA ALA A 282 4.41 1.60 -16.10
C ALA A 282 5.31 2.80 -15.80
N LYS A 283 5.91 3.37 -16.85
CA LYS A 283 6.77 4.56 -16.75
C LYS A 283 5.97 5.72 -16.15
N GLY A 284 6.38 6.18 -14.97
CA GLY A 284 5.74 7.30 -14.26
C GLY A 284 4.60 6.91 -13.33
N ALA A 285 4.36 5.61 -13.12
CA ALA A 285 3.38 5.13 -12.15
C ALA A 285 3.75 5.54 -10.72
N THR A 286 2.75 5.99 -9.96
CA THR A 286 2.84 6.35 -8.54
C THR A 286 3.16 5.15 -7.65
N GLY A 287 2.76 3.93 -8.05
CA GLY A 287 3.00 2.71 -7.28
C GLY A 287 1.86 2.43 -6.30
N ASN A 288 2.18 2.14 -5.04
CA ASN A 288 1.22 1.85 -3.98
C ASN A 288 0.32 3.05 -3.64
N VAL A 289 -0.87 2.77 -3.09
CA VAL A 289 -1.67 3.80 -2.43
C VAL A 289 -0.93 4.35 -1.21
N ALA A 290 -1.04 5.66 -0.97
CA ALA A 290 -0.44 6.29 0.18
C ALA A 290 -1.20 5.95 1.48
N THR A 291 -0.49 5.49 2.51
CA THR A 291 -1.08 5.14 3.82
C THR A 291 -1.85 6.31 4.44
N GLU A 292 -1.31 7.52 4.33
CA GLU A 292 -1.94 8.74 4.83
C GLU A 292 -3.30 8.99 4.17
N ASP A 293 -3.40 8.76 2.85
CA ASP A 293 -4.62 8.99 2.09
C ASP A 293 -5.68 7.92 2.43
N VAL A 294 -5.26 6.68 2.71
CA VAL A 294 -6.13 5.61 3.24
C VAL A 294 -6.65 5.97 4.62
N ILE A 295 -5.78 6.37 5.55
CA ILE A 295 -6.17 6.77 6.91
C ILE A 295 -7.14 7.95 6.87
N TYR A 296 -6.89 8.94 6.02
CA TYR A 296 -7.77 10.10 5.87
C TYR A 296 -9.17 9.70 5.43
N MET A 297 -9.29 8.82 4.43
CA MET A 297 -10.59 8.27 4.00
C MET A 297 -11.28 7.51 5.14
N LEU A 298 -10.56 6.62 5.84
CA LEU A 298 -11.13 5.80 6.91
C LEU A 298 -11.61 6.63 8.11
N ASN A 299 -10.83 7.64 8.51
CA ASN A 299 -11.23 8.59 9.55
C ASN A 299 -12.49 9.36 9.16
N GLY A 300 -12.58 9.82 7.90
CA GLY A 300 -13.77 10.50 7.38
C GLY A 300 -15.01 9.60 7.33
N LEU A 301 -14.84 8.28 7.16
CA LEU A 301 -15.91 7.28 7.23
C LEU A 301 -16.28 6.87 8.66
N GLY A 302 -15.59 7.38 9.68
CA GLY A 302 -15.77 7.00 11.07
C GLY A 302 -15.27 5.59 11.39
N ILE A 303 -14.36 5.03 10.60
CA ILE A 303 -13.81 3.68 10.77
C ILE A 303 -12.50 3.75 11.55
N ASN A 304 -12.37 2.93 12.60
CA ASN A 304 -11.18 2.94 13.44
C ASN A 304 -10.02 2.19 12.78
N THR A 305 -8.81 2.73 12.89
CA THR A 305 -7.55 2.07 12.50
C THR A 305 -6.57 1.96 13.68
N GLY A 306 -6.72 2.81 14.70
CA GLY A 306 -5.75 2.98 15.77
C GLY A 306 -4.45 3.69 15.35
N VAL A 307 -4.36 4.19 14.11
CA VAL A 307 -3.13 4.76 13.55
C VAL A 307 -3.11 6.29 13.67
N ASN A 308 -2.01 6.83 14.17
CA ASN A 308 -1.72 8.26 14.23
C ASN A 308 -1.27 8.77 12.85
N LEU A 309 -2.15 9.51 12.18
CA LEU A 309 -1.90 10.09 10.86
C LEU A 309 -0.68 11.02 10.82
N ASP A 310 -0.53 11.89 11.82
CA ASP A 310 0.59 12.84 11.87
C ASP A 310 1.93 12.11 12.00
N GLY A 311 1.99 11.08 12.84
CA GLY A 311 3.18 10.24 12.98
C GLY A 311 3.55 9.49 11.68
N VAL A 312 2.55 9.04 10.91
CA VAL A 312 2.81 8.45 9.58
C VAL A 312 3.30 9.52 8.59
N MET A 313 2.73 10.73 8.62
CA MET A 313 3.19 11.83 7.77
C MET A 313 4.63 12.27 8.10
N GLU A 314 5.02 12.29 9.37
CA GLU A 314 6.38 12.57 9.81
C GLU A 314 7.36 11.51 9.27
N ALA A 315 7.02 10.23 9.43
CA ALA A 315 7.80 9.12 8.88
C ALA A 315 7.91 9.18 7.35
N GLY A 316 6.81 9.53 6.68
CA GLY A 316 6.75 9.76 5.24
C GLY A 316 7.65 10.91 4.78
N ASN A 317 7.64 12.03 5.49
CA ASN A 317 8.52 13.16 5.19
C ASN A 317 10.00 12.81 5.40
N PHE A 318 10.33 12.07 6.47
CA PHE A 318 11.68 11.57 6.74
C PHE A 318 12.22 10.75 5.56
N ILE A 319 11.47 9.73 5.11
CA ILE A 319 11.94 8.86 4.02
C ILE A 319 11.95 9.57 2.66
N CYS A 320 10.97 10.45 2.39
CA CYS A 320 10.98 11.27 1.18
C CYS A 320 12.20 12.19 1.12
N THR A 321 12.62 12.77 2.26
CA THR A 321 13.83 13.59 2.37
C THR A 321 15.07 12.77 2.07
N ALA A 322 15.21 11.58 2.67
CA ALA A 322 16.33 10.67 2.40
C ALA A 322 16.40 10.21 0.93
N LEU A 323 15.24 10.03 0.30
CA LEU A 323 15.12 9.66 -1.12
C LEU A 323 15.23 10.87 -2.07
N ASN A 324 15.32 12.10 -1.55
CA ASN A 324 15.29 13.34 -2.30
C ASN A 324 14.10 13.41 -3.30
N LYS A 325 12.90 13.12 -2.79
CA LYS A 325 11.65 13.17 -3.57
C LYS A 325 10.53 13.83 -2.79
N LYS A 326 9.48 14.19 -3.52
CA LYS A 326 8.22 14.63 -2.92
C LYS A 326 7.36 13.42 -2.56
N THR A 327 6.56 13.55 -1.51
CA THR A 327 5.53 12.57 -1.14
C THR A 327 4.48 12.46 -2.24
N ASN A 328 3.96 11.25 -2.48
CA ASN A 328 2.81 11.01 -3.34
C ASN A 328 1.48 11.13 -2.55
N SER A 329 1.51 11.15 -1.22
CA SER A 329 0.32 11.38 -0.40
C SER A 329 -0.27 12.77 -0.68
N LYS A 330 -1.55 12.80 -1.04
CA LYS A 330 -2.30 14.04 -1.24
C LYS A 330 -2.57 14.75 0.07
N VAL A 331 -2.80 14.00 1.14
CA VAL A 331 -2.97 14.52 2.49
C VAL A 331 -1.69 15.25 2.94
N ALA A 332 -0.53 14.60 2.84
CA ALA A 332 0.73 15.23 3.22
C ALA A 332 1.06 16.48 2.38
N GLN A 333 0.78 16.45 1.07
CA GLN A 333 0.94 17.63 0.19
C GLN A 333 0.07 18.82 0.62
N ALA A 334 -1.17 18.56 1.05
CA ALA A 334 -2.07 19.60 1.52
C ALA A 334 -1.65 20.15 2.89
N SER A 335 -1.18 19.28 3.79
CA SER A 335 -0.84 19.63 5.16
C SER A 335 0.51 20.34 5.31
N PHE A 336 1.54 19.96 4.55
CA PHE A 336 2.89 20.57 4.66
C PHE A 336 3.04 21.91 3.92
N ASN A 337 2.02 22.37 3.17
CA ASN A 337 2.07 23.62 2.41
C ASN A 337 1.71 24.89 3.22
N THR A 338 1.54 24.81 4.54
CA THR A 338 1.26 25.98 5.39
C THR A 338 2.50 26.72 5.90
N GLY A 339 3.70 26.45 5.36
CA GLY A 339 4.95 27.02 5.90
C GLY A 339 6.05 27.24 4.87
N THR A 340 5.86 28.18 3.94
CA THR A 340 6.96 28.96 3.33
C THR A 340 6.39 30.22 2.70
N ILE A 341 6.17 31.24 3.53
CA ILE A 341 6.20 32.62 3.06
C ILE A 341 7.68 33.00 3.13
N ASN A 342 8.33 33.09 1.96
CA ASN A 342 9.59 33.82 1.82
C ASN A 342 9.32 35.32 1.95
#